data_AF-A0AAN7NDS8-F1
#
_entry.id   AF-A0AAN7NDS8-F1
#
_cell.length_a   1.000
_cell.length_b   1.000
_cell.length_c   1.000
_cell.angle_alpha   90.00
_cell.angle_beta   90.00
_cell.angle_gamma   90.00
#
_symmetry.space_group_name_H-M   'P 1'
#
loop_
_entity.id
_entity.type
_entity.pdbx_description
1 polymer ?
#
loop_
_entity_poly.entity_id
_entity_poly.type
_entity_poly.pdbx_seq_one_letter_code
_entity_poly.pdbx_strand_id
1 'polypeptide(L)'
;MGKLTGSKTDLSARTVFSEEEKLKISKDLVDLQIETNKMKEQYETENFELKNTTLALENRVLELELCSEKVTGERDALREHLHALETSRKELADEYIILKSNYLALGKELDQEVMKNEELSLELLNLASARSTLPRTESDHHRSPAVADESSAELERVRAMVRRLSARKVKLLGNQDHIKVELEKLKKTYDSQQQKLEERVITMGKELQEAKAAIGDTQHKLAEQSAVLLTSQSQLQEVEAENSRLQLRLKELNEEYRFRLAQYIKDVADYMDGKSSHVTGPSKAPADHAPMKRFVDSMLKDIRASYKSREEQLAGAARGYKKRMKNLVKKHENLLIAYRLQREQIRSLGSSAMDCGPAELHFSITDPELLTNTTRELNQLREDKAKLEMQLHDLQKKRLKETSGFPLSPEQQLDEEGWAEVRKQLREFARTTQEDLEQERSQLLTRAIVAEEQVSELQEYIDKHLARYKQEILRLRKLAGSDVPRTLSAGAADTHSLPRARRTVSHQP
;
A
#
# COMPACT_ATOMS: atom_id res chain seq x y z
N MET A 1 13.79 96.35 23.65
CA MET A 1 12.92 95.77 22.59
C MET A 1 13.30 94.34 22.15
N GLY A 2 14.45 93.75 22.54
CA GLY A 2 14.89 92.44 22.04
C GLY A 2 14.43 91.16 22.77
N LYS A 3 13.60 91.25 23.82
CA LYS A 3 13.13 90.06 24.58
C LYS A 3 11.75 89.52 24.13
N LEU A 4 11.04 90.26 23.28
CA LEU A 4 9.68 89.92 22.82
C LEU A 4 9.66 89.05 21.56
N THR A 5 10.77 89.01 20.81
CA THR A 5 10.90 88.20 19.59
C THR A 5 11.22 86.74 19.91
N GLY A 6 12.08 86.48 20.90
CA GLY A 6 12.45 85.12 21.34
C GLY A 6 11.28 84.32 21.91
N SER A 7 10.40 84.96 22.70
CA SER A 7 9.23 84.28 23.29
C SER A 7 8.15 83.93 22.27
N LYS A 8 8.04 84.67 21.16
CA LYS A 8 7.12 84.31 20.06
C LYS A 8 7.63 83.10 19.27
N THR A 9 8.93 83.02 19.01
CA THR A 9 9.54 81.86 18.34
C THR A 9 9.47 80.59 19.19
N ASP A 10 9.69 80.69 20.51
CA ASP A 10 9.56 79.54 21.42
C ASP A 10 8.12 79.04 21.53
N LEU A 11 7.13 79.95 21.58
CA LEU A 11 5.73 79.57 21.57
C LEU A 11 5.34 78.86 20.27
N SER A 12 5.81 79.36 19.12
CA SER A 12 5.60 78.75 17.81
C SER A 12 6.23 77.36 17.70
N ALA A 13 7.45 77.18 18.22
CA ALA A 13 8.11 75.88 18.20
C ALA A 13 7.35 74.87 19.08
N ARG A 14 6.93 75.28 20.28
CA ARG A 14 6.15 74.43 21.19
C ARG A 14 4.79 74.03 20.61
N THR A 15 4.11 74.93 19.90
CA THR A 15 2.87 74.57 19.20
C THR A 15 3.12 73.56 18.08
N VAL A 16 4.19 73.73 17.29
CA VAL A 16 4.56 72.78 16.22
C VAL A 16 4.88 71.39 16.79
N PHE A 17 5.67 71.30 17.87
CA PHE A 17 5.92 70.03 18.53
C PHE A 17 4.65 69.38 19.07
N SER A 18 3.73 70.16 19.65
CA SER A 18 2.45 69.62 20.13
C SER A 18 1.53 69.15 19.00
N GLU A 19 1.63 69.76 17.82
CA GLU A 19 0.91 69.32 16.62
C GLU A 19 1.53 68.06 16.03
N GLU A 20 2.86 67.96 16.01
CA GLU A 20 3.59 66.77 15.57
C GLU A 20 3.30 65.56 16.48
N GLU A 21 3.27 65.76 17.80
CA GLU A 21 2.85 64.72 18.76
C GLU A 21 1.38 64.31 18.55
N LYS A 22 0.47 65.25 18.30
CA LYS A 22 -0.93 64.92 17.98
C LYS A 22 -1.06 64.15 16.67
N LEU A 23 -0.32 64.52 15.63
CA LEU A 23 -0.28 63.80 14.37
C LEU A 23 0.30 62.39 14.55
N LYS A 24 1.33 62.25 15.39
CA LYS A 24 1.92 60.96 15.72
C LYS A 24 0.92 60.06 16.45
N ILE A 25 0.22 60.58 17.46
CA ILE A 25 -0.85 59.84 18.18
C ILE A 25 -2.00 59.52 17.24
N SER A 26 -2.42 60.45 16.39
CA SER A 26 -3.49 60.22 15.40
C SER A 26 -3.12 59.15 14.39
N LYS A 27 -1.85 59.12 13.95
CA LYS A 27 -1.33 58.07 13.07
C LYS A 27 -1.36 56.71 13.78
N ASP A 28 -0.80 56.64 14.98
CA ASP A 28 -0.72 55.40 15.75
C ASP A 28 -2.13 54.86 16.08
N LEU A 29 -3.11 55.75 16.34
CA LEU A 29 -4.52 55.38 16.52
C LEU A 29 -5.15 54.78 15.25
N VAL A 30 -4.87 55.39 14.08
CA VAL A 30 -5.34 54.86 12.79
C VAL A 30 -4.68 53.52 12.48
N ASP A 31 -3.38 53.38 12.72
CA ASP A 31 -2.64 52.13 12.52
C ASP A 31 -3.23 51.01 13.40
N LEU A 32 -3.49 51.29 14.69
CA LEU A 32 -4.18 50.35 15.58
C LEU A 32 -5.60 50.00 15.11
N GLN A 33 -6.34 50.96 14.55
CA GLN A 33 -7.68 50.71 14.01
C GLN A 33 -7.63 49.83 12.75
N ILE A 34 -6.62 50.03 11.89
CA ILE A 34 -6.37 49.19 10.72
C ILE A 34 -5.99 47.77 11.16
N GLU A 35 -5.07 47.63 12.11
CA GLU A 35 -4.68 46.32 12.65
C GLU A 35 -5.87 45.60 13.29
N THR A 36 -6.69 46.31 14.07
CA THR A 36 -7.91 45.75 14.67
C THR A 36 -8.89 45.27 13.60
N ASN A 37 -9.09 46.03 12.53
CA ASN A 37 -9.97 45.64 11.44
C ASN A 37 -9.41 44.44 10.65
N LYS A 38 -8.10 44.39 10.41
CA LYS A 38 -7.44 43.23 9.77
C LYS A 38 -7.61 41.96 10.61
N MET A 39 -7.42 42.05 11.92
CA MET A 39 -7.64 40.91 12.81
C MET A 39 -9.11 40.48 12.78
N LYS A 40 -10.06 41.41 12.81
CA LYS A 40 -11.50 41.08 12.69
C LYS A 40 -11.84 40.38 11.37
N GLU A 41 -11.30 40.87 10.24
CA GLU A 41 -11.50 40.24 8.94
C GLU A 41 -10.95 38.81 8.91
N GLN A 42 -9.74 38.59 9.46
CA GLN A 42 -9.18 37.25 9.61
C GLN A 42 -10.08 36.34 10.46
N TYR A 43 -10.53 36.82 11.63
CA TYR A 43 -11.45 36.07 12.47
C TYR A 43 -12.76 35.73 11.76
N GLU A 44 -13.31 36.65 10.97
CA GLU A 44 -14.52 36.39 10.18
C GLU A 44 -14.26 35.33 9.12
N THR A 45 -13.16 35.43 8.36
CA THR A 45 -12.81 34.43 7.34
C THR A 45 -12.61 33.04 7.93
N GLU A 46 -11.83 32.92 9.01
CA GLU A 46 -11.64 31.64 9.72
C GLU A 46 -12.98 31.10 10.24
N ASN A 47 -13.86 31.95 10.76
CA ASN A 47 -15.17 31.53 11.24
C ASN A 47 -16.07 31.03 10.08
N PHE A 48 -16.01 31.64 8.89
CA PHE A 48 -16.71 31.15 7.71
C PHE A 48 -16.15 29.80 7.22
N GLU A 49 -14.82 29.65 7.18
CA GLU A 49 -14.18 28.40 6.83
C GLU A 49 -14.54 27.28 7.83
N LEU A 50 -14.45 27.56 9.13
CA LEU A 50 -14.84 26.63 10.19
C LEU A 50 -16.30 26.22 10.05
N LYS A 51 -17.23 27.16 9.87
CA LYS A 51 -18.66 26.83 9.64
C LYS A 51 -18.86 25.93 8.43
N ASN A 52 -18.16 26.19 7.31
CA ASN A 52 -18.23 25.33 6.13
C ASN A 52 -17.70 23.93 6.41
N THR A 53 -16.59 23.81 7.15
CA THR A 53 -16.06 22.50 7.54
C THR A 53 -16.99 21.76 8.50
N THR A 54 -17.61 22.46 9.45
CA THR A 54 -18.63 21.89 10.36
C THR A 54 -19.81 21.35 9.56
N LEU A 55 -20.37 22.12 8.64
CA LEU A 55 -21.49 21.67 7.79
C LEU A 55 -21.10 20.46 6.93
N ALA A 56 -19.89 20.43 6.37
CA ALA A 56 -19.40 19.29 5.60
C ALA A 56 -19.27 18.03 6.47
N LEU A 57 -18.77 18.19 7.71
CA LEU A 57 -18.66 17.09 8.67
C LEU A 57 -20.04 16.61 9.15
N GLU A 58 -20.99 17.52 9.41
CA GLU A 58 -22.36 17.17 9.77
C GLU A 58 -23.04 16.37 8.67
N ASN A 59 -22.93 16.80 7.40
CA ASN A 59 -23.44 16.04 6.26
C ASN A 59 -22.81 14.65 6.18
N ARG A 60 -21.49 14.57 6.42
CA ARG A 60 -20.79 13.28 6.40
C ARG A 60 -21.25 12.35 7.52
N VAL A 61 -21.52 12.88 8.71
CA VAL A 61 -22.07 12.10 9.83
C VAL A 61 -23.46 11.57 9.48
N LEU A 62 -24.34 12.41 8.92
CA LEU A 62 -25.68 11.99 8.49
C LEU A 62 -25.64 10.87 7.43
N GLU A 63 -24.72 10.96 6.46
CA GLU A 63 -24.52 9.89 5.47
C GLU A 63 -24.07 8.57 6.11
N LEU A 64 -23.18 8.65 7.10
CA LEU A 64 -22.67 7.48 7.82
C LEU A 64 -23.76 6.84 8.70
N GLU A 65 -24.59 7.66 9.35
CA GLU A 65 -25.75 7.20 10.13
C GLU A 65 -26.74 6.45 9.24
N LEU A 66 -27.10 7.02 8.08
CA LEU A 66 -27.96 6.36 7.10
C LEU A 66 -27.37 5.03 6.59
N CYS A 67 -26.07 4.99 6.32
CA CYS A 67 -25.41 3.74 5.91
C CYS A 67 -25.40 2.70 7.05
N SER A 68 -25.19 3.13 8.29
CA SER A 68 -25.26 2.27 9.48
C SER A 68 -26.65 1.68 9.66
N GLU A 69 -27.71 2.49 9.53
CA GLU A 69 -29.10 2.03 9.59
C GLU A 69 -29.42 0.98 8.50
N LYS A 70 -28.94 1.18 7.27
CA LYS A 70 -29.11 0.20 6.20
C LYS A 70 -28.44 -1.14 6.52
N VAL A 71 -27.17 -1.10 6.94
CA VAL A 71 -26.40 -2.31 7.27
C VAL A 71 -26.98 -3.03 8.47
N THR A 72 -27.46 -2.30 9.48
CA THR A 72 -28.12 -2.90 10.64
C THR A 72 -29.45 -3.55 10.27
N GLY A 73 -30.25 -2.92 9.39
CA GLY A 73 -31.46 -3.51 8.82
C GLY A 73 -31.19 -4.80 8.04
N GLU A 74 -30.18 -4.81 7.17
CA GLU A 74 -29.78 -6.03 6.43
C GLU A 74 -29.31 -7.15 7.37
N ARG A 75 -28.52 -6.81 8.39
CA ARG A 75 -28.08 -7.75 9.42
C ARG A 75 -29.26 -8.38 10.14
N ASP A 76 -30.26 -7.59 10.51
CA ASP A 76 -31.42 -8.08 11.25
C ASP A 76 -32.33 -8.95 10.36
N ALA A 77 -32.52 -8.59 9.09
CA ALA A 77 -33.22 -9.43 8.12
C ALA A 77 -32.50 -10.79 7.91
N LEU A 78 -31.17 -10.80 7.81
CA LEU A 78 -30.39 -12.04 7.71
C LEU A 78 -30.48 -12.88 8.98
N ARG A 79 -30.50 -12.24 10.16
CA ARG A 79 -30.66 -12.93 11.45
C ARG A 79 -32.03 -13.59 11.54
N GLU A 80 -33.09 -12.92 11.13
CA GLU A 80 -34.44 -13.49 11.08
C GLU A 80 -34.52 -14.67 10.11
N HIS A 81 -33.91 -14.55 8.92
CA HIS A 81 -33.87 -15.65 7.95
C HIS A 81 -33.10 -16.87 8.49
N LEU A 82 -31.97 -16.64 9.16
CA LEU A 82 -31.20 -17.70 9.81
C LEU A 82 -32.02 -18.38 10.90
N HIS A 83 -32.71 -17.63 11.75
CA HIS A 83 -33.58 -18.21 12.78
C HIS A 83 -34.71 -19.04 12.17
N ALA A 84 -35.34 -18.59 11.09
CA ALA A 84 -36.37 -19.37 10.39
C ALA A 84 -35.83 -20.69 9.81
N LEU A 85 -34.60 -20.69 9.30
CA LEU A 85 -33.94 -21.89 8.79
C LEU A 85 -33.51 -22.84 9.92
N GLU A 86 -33.10 -22.30 11.06
CA GLU A 86 -32.83 -23.09 12.26
C GLU A 86 -34.09 -23.78 12.80
N THR A 87 -35.23 -23.09 12.80
CA THR A 87 -36.52 -23.68 13.20
C THR A 87 -36.95 -24.76 12.22
N SER A 88 -36.88 -24.52 10.91
CA SER A 88 -37.24 -25.55 9.92
C SER A 88 -36.33 -26.78 10.01
N ARG A 89 -35.04 -26.58 10.32
CA ARG A 89 -34.11 -27.69 10.55
C ARG A 89 -34.48 -28.51 11.78
N LYS A 90 -34.91 -27.86 12.87
CA LYS A 90 -35.37 -28.54 14.09
C LYS A 90 -36.64 -29.35 13.81
N GLU A 91 -37.60 -28.76 13.13
CA GLU A 91 -38.84 -29.44 12.71
C GLU A 91 -38.53 -30.68 11.85
N LEU A 92 -37.64 -30.56 10.86
CA LEU A 92 -37.25 -31.69 10.02
C LEU A 92 -36.52 -32.79 10.82
N ALA A 93 -35.73 -32.41 11.82
CA ALA A 93 -35.07 -33.38 12.71
C ALA A 93 -36.10 -34.13 13.56
N ASP A 94 -37.12 -33.43 14.08
CA ASP A 94 -38.23 -34.04 14.83
C ASP A 94 -39.04 -34.99 13.94
N GLU A 95 -39.36 -34.58 12.71
CA GLU A 95 -40.00 -35.44 11.70
C GLU A 95 -39.17 -36.69 11.41
N TYR A 96 -37.85 -36.55 11.27
CA TYR A 96 -36.96 -37.68 11.05
C TYR A 96 -36.94 -38.66 12.24
N ILE A 97 -36.97 -38.14 13.47
CA ILE A 97 -37.06 -38.97 14.68
C ILE A 97 -38.37 -39.77 14.68
N ILE A 98 -39.50 -39.12 14.38
CA ILE A 98 -40.80 -39.77 14.29
C ILE A 98 -40.78 -40.84 13.20
N LEU A 99 -40.30 -40.51 12.00
CA LEU A 99 -40.21 -41.44 10.88
C LEU A 99 -39.34 -42.65 11.21
N LYS A 100 -38.18 -42.44 11.83
CA LYS A 100 -37.29 -43.52 12.29
C LYS A 100 -37.99 -44.41 13.31
N SER A 101 -38.77 -43.84 14.24
CA SER A 101 -39.54 -44.62 15.21
C SER A 101 -40.62 -45.47 14.54
N ASN A 102 -41.29 -44.95 13.51
CA ASN A 102 -42.27 -45.68 12.72
C ASN A 102 -41.65 -46.84 11.95
N TYR A 103 -40.50 -46.63 11.31
CA TYR A 103 -39.78 -47.73 10.63
C TYR A 103 -39.31 -48.82 11.59
N LEU A 104 -38.88 -48.44 12.81
CA LEU A 104 -38.51 -49.41 13.83
C LEU A 104 -39.72 -50.21 14.32
N ALA A 105 -40.90 -49.59 14.44
CA ALA A 105 -42.14 -50.29 14.79
C ALA A 105 -42.55 -51.26 13.67
N LEU A 106 -42.54 -50.81 12.41
CA LEU A 106 -42.86 -51.64 11.25
C LEU A 106 -41.89 -52.82 11.10
N GLY A 107 -40.61 -52.62 11.39
CA GLY A 107 -39.61 -53.70 11.41
C GLY A 107 -39.97 -54.78 12.44
N LYS A 108 -40.39 -54.38 13.65
CA LYS A 108 -40.84 -55.34 14.67
C LYS A 108 -42.10 -56.10 14.26
N GLU A 109 -43.04 -55.45 13.58
CA GLU A 109 -44.24 -56.10 13.05
C GLU A 109 -43.89 -57.10 11.95
N LEU A 110 -42.97 -56.74 11.05
CA LEU A 110 -42.47 -57.65 10.02
C LEU A 110 -41.81 -58.88 10.64
N ASP A 111 -40.94 -58.68 11.63
CA ASP A 111 -40.28 -59.79 12.33
C ASP A 111 -41.32 -60.72 12.99
N GLN A 112 -42.39 -60.17 13.58
CA GLN A 112 -43.49 -60.97 14.15
C GLN A 112 -44.23 -61.78 13.07
N GLU A 113 -44.52 -61.20 11.91
CA GLU A 113 -45.15 -61.94 10.80
C GLU A 113 -44.24 -63.00 10.19
N VAL A 114 -42.92 -62.76 10.16
CA VAL A 114 -41.94 -63.79 9.79
C VAL A 114 -41.99 -64.97 10.75
N MET A 115 -41.97 -64.70 12.07
CA MET A 115 -42.08 -65.75 13.08
C MET A 115 -43.38 -66.58 12.92
N LYS A 116 -44.53 -65.92 12.69
CA LYS A 116 -45.81 -66.62 12.43
C LYS A 116 -45.77 -67.45 11.16
N ASN A 117 -45.16 -66.96 10.09
CA ASN A 117 -45.02 -67.71 8.84
C ASN A 117 -44.09 -68.92 9.00
N GLU A 118 -43.02 -68.80 9.79
CA GLU A 118 -42.15 -69.92 10.16
C GLU A 118 -42.92 -70.98 10.95
N GLU A 119 -43.73 -70.57 11.94
CA GLU A 119 -44.63 -71.46 12.70
C GLU A 119 -45.62 -72.19 11.76
N LEU A 120 -46.32 -71.47 10.89
CA LEU A 120 -47.22 -72.06 9.89
C LEU A 120 -46.50 -73.01 8.93
N SER A 121 -45.27 -72.68 8.53
CA SER A 121 -44.45 -73.53 7.66
C SER A 121 -44.08 -74.84 8.37
N LEU A 122 -43.77 -74.79 9.66
CA LEU A 122 -43.53 -75.97 10.49
C LEU A 122 -44.81 -76.80 10.65
N GLU A 123 -45.97 -76.18 10.85
CA GLU A 123 -47.26 -76.87 10.90
C GLU A 123 -47.59 -77.59 9.58
N LEU A 124 -47.38 -76.93 8.43
CA LEU A 124 -47.57 -77.54 7.10
C LEU A 124 -46.63 -78.71 6.86
N LEU A 125 -45.37 -78.61 7.29
CA LEU A 125 -44.40 -79.71 7.23
C LEU A 125 -44.88 -80.89 8.08
N ASN A 126 -45.36 -80.62 9.29
CA ASN A 126 -45.91 -81.64 10.18
C ASN A 126 -47.12 -82.33 9.55
N LEU A 127 -48.04 -81.58 8.93
CA LEU A 127 -49.19 -82.14 8.20
C LEU A 127 -48.77 -82.97 6.98
N ALA A 128 -47.77 -82.53 6.21
CA ALA A 128 -47.23 -83.29 5.08
C ALA A 128 -46.58 -84.60 5.54
N SER A 129 -45.86 -84.57 6.67
CA SER A 129 -45.28 -85.76 7.28
C SER A 129 -46.36 -86.74 7.76
N ALA A 130 -47.42 -86.26 8.42
CA ALA A 130 -48.56 -87.07 8.85
C ALA A 130 -49.32 -87.70 7.67
N ARG A 131 -49.38 -87.00 6.53
CA ARG A 131 -50.01 -87.50 5.29
C ARG A 131 -49.14 -88.53 4.56
N SER A 132 -47.81 -88.47 4.70
CA SER A 132 -46.89 -89.48 4.17
C SER A 132 -46.91 -90.80 4.97
N THR A 133 -47.41 -90.79 6.21
CA THR A 133 -47.54 -91.95 7.09
C THR A 133 -48.86 -92.72 6.96
N LEU A 134 -49.76 -92.35 6.04
CA LEU A 134 -51.00 -93.10 5.74
C LEU A 134 -50.75 -94.21 4.69
N PRO A 135 -51.20 -95.48 4.89
CA PRO A 135 -50.98 -96.56 3.93
C PRO A 135 -51.77 -96.35 2.63
N ARG A 136 -51.09 -96.50 1.49
CA ARG A 136 -51.66 -96.45 0.14
C ARG A 136 -52.33 -97.79 -0.20
N THR A 137 -53.65 -97.85 -0.06
CA THR A 137 -54.48 -99.03 -0.35
C THR A 137 -54.75 -99.17 -1.85
N GLU A 138 -54.29 -100.31 -2.40
CA GLU A 138 -54.85 -101.15 -3.49
C GLU A 138 -55.29 -100.52 -4.83
N SER A 139 -54.79 -101.08 -5.94
CA SER A 139 -55.63 -101.93 -6.81
C SER A 139 -54.87 -102.39 -8.07
N ASP A 140 -55.37 -103.53 -8.55
CA ASP A 140 -54.73 -104.58 -9.29
C ASP A 140 -55.07 -104.58 -10.79
N HIS A 141 -54.17 -105.23 -11.56
CA HIS A 141 -54.49 -106.17 -12.65
C HIS A 141 -54.89 -105.68 -14.07
N HIS A 142 -53.98 -106.02 -14.99
CA HIS A 142 -54.18 -106.74 -16.28
C HIS A 142 -55.19 -106.20 -17.34
N ARG A 143 -54.69 -105.92 -18.55
CA ARG A 143 -54.61 -106.85 -19.72
C ARG A 143 -54.67 -106.09 -21.06
N SER A 144 -53.82 -106.49 -22.00
CA SER A 144 -53.81 -106.24 -23.47
C SER A 144 -55.18 -106.49 -24.15
N PRO A 145 -55.45 -106.24 -25.46
CA PRO A 145 -54.57 -105.87 -26.59
C PRO A 145 -55.18 -104.89 -27.64
N ALA A 146 -54.66 -103.68 -27.81
CA ALA A 146 -55.13 -102.74 -28.87
C ALA A 146 -53.98 -102.00 -29.60
N VAL A 147 -52.81 -102.64 -29.68
CA VAL A 147 -51.52 -101.98 -29.97
C VAL A 147 -51.33 -101.52 -31.43
N ALA A 148 -52.32 -101.72 -32.31
CA ALA A 148 -52.21 -101.29 -33.71
C ALA A 148 -52.92 -99.96 -34.02
N ASP A 149 -53.94 -99.57 -33.23
CA ASP A 149 -54.70 -98.33 -33.46
C ASP A 149 -54.37 -97.25 -32.41
N GLU A 150 -53.95 -97.65 -31.21
CA GLU A 150 -53.43 -96.73 -30.21
C GLU A 150 -52.07 -96.14 -30.59
N SER A 151 -51.22 -96.89 -31.30
CA SER A 151 -49.91 -96.39 -31.74
C SER A 151 -50.04 -95.30 -32.81
N SER A 152 -51.06 -95.33 -33.67
CA SER A 152 -51.33 -94.28 -34.66
C SER A 152 -51.91 -93.02 -33.98
N ALA A 153 -52.85 -93.20 -33.04
CA ALA A 153 -53.43 -92.13 -32.22
C ALA A 153 -52.42 -91.54 -31.22
N GLU A 154 -51.50 -92.33 -30.68
CA GLU A 154 -50.35 -91.88 -29.89
C GLU A 154 -49.34 -91.14 -30.75
N LEU A 155 -49.03 -91.62 -31.96
CA LEU A 155 -48.18 -90.88 -32.90
C LEU A 155 -48.82 -89.55 -33.33
N GLU A 156 -50.14 -89.46 -33.42
CA GLU A 156 -50.86 -88.23 -33.72
C GLU A 156 -50.95 -87.29 -32.52
N ARG A 157 -51.14 -87.81 -31.30
CA ARG A 157 -51.02 -87.05 -30.03
C ARG A 157 -49.60 -86.57 -29.78
N VAL A 158 -48.59 -87.38 -30.08
CA VAL A 158 -47.17 -87.01 -30.02
C VAL A 158 -46.87 -85.98 -31.09
N ARG A 159 -47.38 -86.10 -32.33
CA ARG A 159 -47.25 -85.04 -33.34
C ARG A 159 -47.96 -83.75 -32.94
N ALA A 160 -49.14 -83.81 -32.31
CA ALA A 160 -49.84 -82.66 -31.77
C ALA A 160 -49.09 -82.03 -30.60
N MET A 161 -48.50 -82.84 -29.71
CA MET A 161 -47.67 -82.39 -28.59
C MET A 161 -46.37 -81.79 -29.08
N VAL A 162 -45.73 -82.37 -30.10
CA VAL A 162 -44.54 -81.82 -30.77
C VAL A 162 -44.88 -80.51 -31.46
N ARG A 163 -46.04 -80.37 -32.12
CA ARG A 163 -46.51 -79.09 -32.68
C ARG A 163 -46.80 -78.05 -31.59
N ARG A 164 -47.31 -78.47 -30.43
CA ARG A 164 -47.58 -77.58 -29.30
C ARG A 164 -46.30 -77.15 -28.59
N LEU A 165 -45.34 -78.06 -28.46
CA LEU A 165 -44.01 -77.81 -27.92
C LEU A 165 -43.15 -77.01 -28.89
N SER A 166 -43.27 -77.22 -30.20
CA SER A 166 -42.60 -76.41 -31.22
C SER A 166 -43.22 -75.02 -31.32
N ALA A 167 -44.54 -74.87 -31.26
CA ALA A 167 -45.20 -73.57 -31.14
C ALA A 167 -44.84 -72.85 -29.83
N ARG A 168 -44.70 -73.58 -28.71
CA ARG A 168 -44.24 -73.03 -27.43
C ARG A 168 -42.75 -72.66 -27.48
N LYS A 169 -41.91 -73.45 -28.16
CA LYS A 169 -40.49 -73.16 -28.41
C LYS A 169 -40.32 -71.94 -29.31
N VAL A 170 -41.14 -71.78 -30.34
CA VAL A 170 -41.17 -70.59 -31.21
C VAL A 170 -41.64 -69.35 -30.43
N LYS A 171 -42.64 -69.48 -29.54
CA LYS A 171 -43.04 -68.39 -28.63
C LYS A 171 -41.97 -68.05 -27.57
N LEU A 172 -41.27 -69.04 -27.02
CA LEU A 172 -40.14 -68.81 -26.10
C LEU A 172 -38.93 -68.18 -26.81
N LEU A 173 -38.65 -68.56 -28.06
CA LEU A 173 -37.61 -67.96 -28.89
C LEU A 173 -37.96 -66.51 -29.26
N GLY A 174 -39.22 -66.21 -29.60
CA GLY A 174 -39.68 -64.82 -29.82
C GLY A 174 -39.59 -63.95 -28.56
N ASN A 175 -39.81 -64.53 -27.38
CA ASN A 175 -39.64 -63.81 -26.11
C ASN A 175 -38.17 -63.63 -25.71
N GLN A 176 -37.26 -64.42 -26.26
CA GLN A 176 -35.83 -64.34 -25.95
C GLN A 176 -35.24 -62.99 -26.37
N ASP A 177 -35.63 -62.48 -27.54
CA ASP A 177 -35.14 -61.19 -28.02
C ASP A 177 -35.82 -60.02 -27.29
N HIS A 178 -37.09 -60.17 -26.90
CA HIS A 178 -37.75 -59.19 -26.03
C HIS A 178 -37.09 -59.09 -24.64
N ILE A 179 -36.76 -60.22 -24.01
CA ILE A 179 -36.06 -60.25 -22.72
C ILE A 179 -34.65 -59.63 -22.84
N LYS A 180 -33.92 -59.89 -23.94
CA LYS A 180 -32.62 -59.24 -24.18
C LYS A 180 -32.75 -57.72 -24.27
N VAL A 181 -33.75 -57.22 -24.99
CA VAL A 181 -33.99 -55.77 -25.13
C VAL A 181 -34.35 -55.14 -23.79
N GLU A 182 -35.19 -55.78 -22.98
CA GLU A 182 -35.54 -55.28 -21.63
C GLU A 182 -34.33 -55.32 -20.68
N LEU A 183 -33.50 -56.37 -20.73
CA LEU A 183 -32.24 -56.43 -19.97
C LEU A 183 -31.27 -55.33 -20.40
N GLU A 184 -31.19 -55.03 -21.70
CA GLU A 184 -30.31 -53.97 -22.20
C GLU A 184 -30.83 -52.58 -21.81
N LYS A 185 -32.15 -52.36 -21.80
CA LYS A 185 -32.75 -51.14 -21.24
C LYS A 185 -32.45 -51.01 -19.75
N LEU A 186 -32.63 -52.09 -18.98
CA LEU A 186 -32.34 -52.09 -17.54
C LEU A 186 -30.87 -51.78 -17.27
N LYS A 187 -29.96 -52.40 -18.04
CA LYS A 187 -28.52 -52.11 -17.99
C LYS A 187 -28.22 -50.64 -18.28
N LYS A 188 -28.79 -50.07 -19.36
CA LYS A 188 -28.63 -48.65 -19.69
C LYS A 188 -29.16 -47.72 -18.59
N THR A 189 -30.27 -48.07 -17.94
CA THR A 189 -30.79 -47.29 -16.81
C THR A 189 -29.88 -47.36 -15.59
N TYR A 190 -29.32 -48.55 -15.30
CA TYR A 190 -28.36 -48.72 -14.21
C TYR A 190 -27.06 -47.96 -14.48
N ASP A 191 -26.51 -48.08 -15.69
CA ASP A 191 -25.30 -47.36 -16.09
C ASP A 191 -25.51 -45.83 -15.99
N SER A 192 -26.69 -45.32 -16.40
CA SER A 192 -27.03 -43.90 -16.23
C SER A 192 -27.17 -43.49 -14.77
N GLN A 193 -27.76 -44.34 -13.92
CA GLN A 193 -27.85 -44.08 -12.48
C GLN A 193 -26.45 -44.09 -11.82
N GLN A 194 -25.57 -45.01 -12.24
CA GLN A 194 -24.19 -45.08 -11.78
C GLN A 194 -23.41 -43.83 -12.19
N GLN A 195 -23.49 -43.39 -13.44
CA GLN A 195 -22.87 -42.15 -13.90
C GLN A 195 -23.36 -40.93 -13.11
N LYS A 196 -24.67 -40.81 -12.86
CA LYS A 196 -25.22 -39.73 -12.02
C LYS A 196 -24.74 -39.79 -10.56
N LEU A 197 -24.44 -40.97 -10.03
CA LEU A 197 -23.84 -41.11 -8.70
C LEU A 197 -22.37 -40.68 -8.73
N GLU A 198 -21.61 -41.12 -9.72
CA GLU A 198 -20.21 -40.74 -9.91
C GLU A 198 -20.05 -39.23 -10.10
N GLU A 199 -20.88 -38.61 -10.94
CA GLU A 199 -20.93 -37.15 -11.11
C GLU A 199 -21.22 -36.43 -9.80
N ARG A 200 -22.22 -36.88 -9.02
CA ARG A 200 -22.53 -36.30 -7.71
C ARG A 200 -21.40 -36.45 -6.70
N VAL A 201 -20.68 -37.57 -6.72
CA VAL A 201 -19.50 -37.76 -5.86
C VAL A 201 -18.38 -36.79 -6.26
N ILE A 202 -18.19 -36.56 -7.56
CA ILE A 202 -17.21 -35.59 -8.06
C ILE A 202 -17.61 -34.15 -7.69
N THR A 203 -18.89 -33.77 -7.82
CA THR A 203 -19.35 -32.42 -7.45
C THR A 203 -19.20 -32.19 -5.95
N MET A 204 -19.67 -33.12 -5.11
CA MET A 204 -19.48 -33.03 -3.65
C MET A 204 -18.00 -33.00 -3.26
N GLY A 205 -17.14 -33.74 -3.97
CA GLY A 205 -15.69 -33.72 -3.75
C GLY A 205 -15.06 -32.35 -4.05
N LYS A 206 -15.50 -31.68 -5.12
CA LYS A 206 -15.08 -30.31 -5.46
C LYS A 206 -15.57 -29.29 -4.43
N GLU A 207 -16.86 -29.33 -4.09
CA GLU A 207 -17.46 -28.45 -3.08
C GLU A 207 -16.76 -28.60 -1.72
N LEU A 208 -16.42 -29.83 -1.31
CA LEU A 208 -15.69 -30.09 -0.08
C LEU A 208 -14.26 -29.54 -0.14
N GLN A 209 -13.58 -29.63 -1.28
CA GLN A 209 -12.24 -29.08 -1.46
C GLN A 209 -12.26 -27.53 -1.44
N GLU A 210 -13.24 -26.92 -2.10
CA GLU A 210 -13.47 -25.47 -2.09
C GLU A 210 -13.80 -24.97 -0.68
N ALA A 211 -14.67 -25.67 0.05
CA ALA A 211 -14.97 -25.35 1.45
C ALA A 211 -13.73 -25.45 2.34
N LYS A 212 -12.88 -26.47 2.16
CA LYS A 212 -11.61 -26.58 2.89
C LYS A 212 -10.65 -25.43 2.57
N ALA A 213 -10.53 -25.05 1.29
CA ALA A 213 -9.71 -23.92 0.88
C ALA A 213 -10.22 -22.61 1.52
N ALA A 214 -11.53 -22.36 1.46
CA ALA A 214 -12.14 -21.19 2.08
C ALA A 214 -11.91 -21.15 3.61
N ILE A 215 -12.03 -22.30 4.29
CA ILE A 215 -11.70 -22.40 5.72
C ILE A 215 -10.22 -22.07 5.96
N GLY A 216 -9.30 -22.60 5.16
CA GLY A 216 -7.87 -22.28 5.25
C GLY A 216 -7.59 -20.78 5.07
N ASP A 217 -8.23 -20.14 4.08
CA ASP A 217 -8.12 -18.71 3.83
C ASP A 217 -8.65 -17.87 5.01
N THR A 218 -9.78 -18.26 5.61
CA THR A 218 -10.31 -17.57 6.80
C THR A 218 -9.41 -17.74 8.01
N GLN A 219 -8.82 -18.92 8.21
CA GLN A 219 -7.86 -19.17 9.29
C GLN A 219 -6.59 -18.33 9.10
N HIS A 220 -6.08 -18.24 7.86
CA HIS A 220 -4.91 -17.42 7.57
C HIS A 220 -5.18 -15.93 7.82
N LYS A 221 -6.32 -15.41 7.35
CA LYS A 221 -6.74 -14.02 7.61
C LYS A 221 -6.91 -13.75 9.12
N LEU A 222 -7.46 -14.70 9.87
CA LEU A 222 -7.60 -14.58 11.32
C LEU A 222 -6.23 -14.53 12.01
N ALA A 223 -5.27 -15.35 11.57
CA ALA A 223 -3.90 -15.33 12.09
C ALA A 223 -3.18 -14.00 11.77
N GLU A 224 -3.36 -13.45 10.56
CA GLU A 224 -2.83 -12.14 10.18
C GLU A 224 -3.42 -11.02 11.05
N GLN A 225 -4.75 -11.00 11.22
CA GLN A 225 -5.42 -10.03 12.08
C GLN A 225 -4.96 -10.15 13.53
N SER A 226 -4.76 -11.37 14.03
CA SER A 226 -4.25 -11.61 15.39
C SER A 226 -2.82 -11.09 15.56
N ALA A 227 -1.95 -11.29 14.56
CA ALA A 227 -0.58 -10.75 14.58
C ALA A 227 -0.58 -9.21 14.55
N VAL A 228 -1.41 -8.59 13.70
CA VAL A 228 -1.57 -7.14 13.65
C VAL A 228 -2.08 -6.61 14.99
N LEU A 229 -3.11 -7.24 15.57
CA LEU A 229 -3.65 -6.84 16.87
C LEU A 229 -2.57 -6.88 17.96
N LEU A 230 -1.78 -7.96 18.04
CA LEU A 230 -0.68 -8.07 19.01
C LEU A 230 0.38 -7.00 18.83
N THR A 231 0.77 -6.70 17.58
CA THR A 231 1.74 -5.62 17.32
C THR A 231 1.19 -4.25 17.69
N SER A 232 -0.09 -3.98 17.41
CA SER A 232 -0.75 -2.73 17.80
C SER A 232 -0.88 -2.60 19.34
N GLN A 233 -1.17 -3.70 20.04
CA GLN A 233 -1.24 -3.74 21.50
C GLN A 233 0.13 -3.47 22.13
N SER A 234 1.20 -4.04 21.57
CA SER A 234 2.58 -3.75 22.00
C SER A 234 2.91 -2.26 21.82
N GLN A 235 2.56 -1.67 20.68
CA GLN A 235 2.78 -0.25 20.41
C GLN A 235 1.99 0.64 21.39
N LEU A 236 0.75 0.27 21.71
CA LEU A 236 -0.05 0.99 22.69
C LEU A 236 0.60 0.96 24.08
N GLN A 237 1.09 -0.20 24.53
CA GLN A 237 1.81 -0.32 25.80
C GLN A 237 3.11 0.49 25.82
N GLU A 238 3.86 0.52 24.71
CA GLU A 238 5.06 1.36 24.58
C GLU A 238 4.71 2.85 24.71
N VAL A 239 3.66 3.31 24.03
CA VAL A 239 3.19 4.70 24.09
C VAL A 239 2.66 5.06 25.48
N GLU A 240 1.95 4.14 26.15
CA GLU A 240 1.49 4.34 27.54
C GLU A 240 2.66 4.45 28.52
N ALA A 241 3.69 3.63 28.35
CA ALA A 241 4.92 3.70 29.15
C ALA A 241 5.68 5.01 28.87
N GLU A 242 5.76 5.46 27.62
CA GLU A 242 6.32 6.76 27.25
C GLU A 242 5.52 7.92 27.86
N ASN A 243 4.19 7.86 27.82
CA ASN A 243 3.31 8.87 28.43
C ASN A 243 3.56 8.94 29.95
N SER A 244 3.63 7.80 30.62
CA SER A 244 3.95 7.73 32.05
C SER A 244 5.32 8.32 32.38
N ARG A 245 6.34 8.03 31.57
CA ARG A 245 7.70 8.61 31.69
C ARG A 245 7.68 10.12 31.49
N LEU A 246 6.97 10.62 30.48
CA LEU A 246 6.84 12.05 30.21
C LEU A 246 6.09 12.78 31.32
N GLN A 247 5.05 12.17 31.89
CA GLN A 247 4.34 12.70 33.05
C GLN A 247 5.24 12.83 34.27
N LEU A 248 6.07 11.82 34.56
CA LEU A 248 7.07 11.90 35.62
C LEU A 248 8.08 13.02 35.34
N ARG A 249 8.59 13.11 34.11
CA ARG A 249 9.54 14.16 33.73
C ARG A 249 8.96 15.57 33.86
N LEU A 250 7.67 15.75 33.55
CA LEU A 250 6.96 17.02 33.76
C LEU A 250 6.81 17.35 35.26
N LYS A 251 6.58 16.36 36.12
CA LYS A 251 6.53 16.57 37.58
C LYS A 251 7.88 17.00 38.13
N GLU A 252 8.95 16.28 37.77
CA GLU A 252 10.33 16.63 38.16
C GLU A 252 10.68 18.05 37.72
N LEU A 253 10.42 18.41 36.46
CA LEU A 253 10.73 19.73 35.94
C LEU A 253 9.91 20.84 36.65
N ASN A 254 8.63 20.57 36.97
CA ASN A 254 7.81 21.50 37.76
C ASN A 254 8.34 21.68 39.19
N GLU A 255 8.79 20.60 39.83
CA GLU A 255 9.44 20.67 41.14
C GLU A 255 10.74 21.47 41.08
N GLU A 256 11.57 21.26 40.06
CA GLU A 256 12.77 22.05 39.81
C GLU A 256 12.47 23.55 39.59
N TYR A 257 11.38 23.89 38.88
CA TYR A 257 10.95 25.28 38.70
C TYR A 257 10.46 25.89 40.01
N ARG A 258 9.67 25.16 40.80
CA ARG A 258 9.22 25.60 42.12
C ARG A 258 10.40 25.80 43.09
N PHE A 259 11.36 24.89 43.07
CA PHE A 259 12.57 24.98 43.89
C PHE A 259 13.41 26.20 43.50
N ARG A 260 13.66 26.41 42.20
CA ARG A 260 14.38 27.61 41.71
C ARG A 260 13.68 28.91 42.11
N LEU A 261 12.36 28.97 41.95
CA LEU A 261 11.59 30.15 42.35
C LEU A 261 11.64 30.41 43.86
N ALA A 262 11.51 29.36 44.68
CA ALA A 262 11.63 29.47 46.13
C ALA A 262 13.03 29.94 46.56
N GLN A 263 14.08 29.44 45.91
CA GLN A 263 15.46 29.88 46.15
C GLN A 263 15.63 31.35 45.76
N TYR A 264 15.12 31.79 44.61
CA TYR A 264 15.17 33.20 44.22
C TYR A 264 14.44 34.13 45.20
N ILE A 265 13.29 33.71 45.73
CA ILE A 265 12.57 34.46 46.77
C ILE A 265 13.39 34.53 48.06
N LYS A 266 13.98 33.40 48.48
CA LYS A 266 14.82 33.32 49.68
C LYS A 266 16.05 34.21 49.56
N ASP A 267 16.76 34.16 48.43
CA ASP A 267 17.97 34.97 48.19
C ASP A 267 17.64 36.48 48.22
N VAL A 268 16.48 36.88 47.71
CA VAL A 268 16.01 38.27 47.77
C VAL A 268 15.62 38.67 49.21
N ALA A 269 14.98 37.78 49.98
CA ALA A 269 14.65 38.01 51.38
C ALA A 269 15.91 38.15 52.25
N ASP A 270 16.86 37.23 52.12
CA ASP A 270 18.14 37.24 52.85
C ASP A 270 18.96 38.51 52.54
N TYR A 271 18.90 39.02 51.30
CA TYR A 271 19.49 40.32 50.93
C TYR A 271 18.83 41.51 51.66
N MET A 272 17.50 41.51 51.75
CA MET A 272 16.74 42.58 52.40
C MET A 272 16.95 42.57 53.93
N ASP A 273 17.04 41.39 54.54
CA ASP A 273 17.33 41.22 55.97
C ASP A 273 18.79 41.56 56.31
N GLY A 274 19.73 41.25 55.42
CA GLY A 274 21.14 41.68 55.55
C GLY A 274 21.34 43.19 55.47
N LYS A 275 20.45 43.92 54.78
CA LYS A 275 20.45 45.39 54.76
C LYS A 275 19.87 46.02 56.03
N SER A 276 18.90 45.38 56.68
CA SER A 276 18.22 45.94 57.86
C SER A 276 19.08 45.87 59.13
N SER A 277 20.01 44.91 59.21
CA SER A 277 20.90 44.71 60.36
C SER A 277 22.11 45.66 60.43
N HIS A 278 22.43 46.39 59.35
CA HIS A 278 23.59 47.29 59.26
C HIS A 278 23.28 48.80 59.37
N VAL A 279 22.03 49.19 59.70
CA VAL A 279 21.64 50.60 59.81
C VAL A 279 21.20 50.95 61.22
N THR A 280 22.18 51.16 62.10
CA THR A 280 22.03 51.98 63.31
C THR A 280 23.01 53.14 63.22
N GLY A 281 22.67 54.16 62.43
CA GLY A 281 23.42 55.41 62.36
C GLY A 281 23.21 56.20 61.07
N PRO A 282 23.10 57.55 61.12
CA PRO A 282 22.84 58.36 59.95
C PRO A 282 24.12 58.54 59.14
N SER A 283 24.29 57.77 58.06
CA SER A 283 25.40 58.01 57.13
C SER A 283 24.97 57.92 55.68
N LYS A 284 25.23 59.03 54.98
CA LYS A 284 25.14 59.22 53.53
C LYS A 284 26.24 58.41 52.85
N ALA A 285 25.91 57.27 52.23
CA ALA A 285 26.71 56.68 51.18
C ALA A 285 25.78 55.94 50.19
N PRO A 286 26.10 55.90 48.88
CA PRO A 286 25.28 55.20 47.90
C PRO A 286 25.30 53.71 48.24
N ALA A 287 24.12 53.13 48.47
CA ALA A 287 24.01 51.71 48.82
C ALA A 287 24.74 50.85 47.77
N ASP A 288 25.64 49.96 48.20
CA ASP A 288 26.30 49.02 47.29
C ASP A 288 25.26 48.11 46.62
N HIS A 289 24.94 48.41 45.36
CA HIS A 289 24.02 47.62 44.54
C HIS A 289 24.66 46.33 43.98
N ALA A 290 25.98 46.16 44.18
CA ALA A 290 26.75 45.03 43.68
C ALA A 290 26.19 43.64 44.08
N PRO A 291 25.80 43.37 45.35
CA PRO A 291 25.21 42.09 45.74
C PRO A 291 23.87 41.79 45.05
N MET A 292 22.94 42.75 44.99
CA MET A 292 21.66 42.60 44.27
C MET A 292 21.88 42.32 42.78
N LYS A 293 22.83 43.04 42.17
CA LYS A 293 23.19 42.84 40.77
C LYS A 293 23.68 41.41 40.50
N ARG A 294 24.50 40.83 41.38
CA ARG A 294 24.98 39.43 41.25
C ARG A 294 23.83 38.41 41.31
N PHE A 295 22.83 38.61 42.18
CA PHE A 295 21.66 37.72 42.25
C PHE A 295 20.82 37.76 40.97
N VAL A 296 20.52 38.96 40.48
CA VAL A 296 19.78 39.15 39.21
C VAL A 296 20.58 38.57 38.04
N ASP A 297 21.90 38.79 38.01
CA ASP A 297 22.78 38.23 36.98
C ASP A 297 22.81 36.69 37.03
N SER A 298 22.78 36.07 38.21
CA SER A 298 22.68 34.62 38.40
C SER A 298 21.33 34.08 37.91
N MET A 299 20.22 34.72 38.31
CA MET A 299 18.87 34.35 37.85
C MET A 299 18.75 34.43 36.32
N LEU A 300 19.24 35.52 35.71
CA LEU A 300 19.23 35.68 34.26
C LEU A 300 20.15 34.67 33.55
N LYS A 301 21.23 34.23 34.20
CA LYS A 301 22.12 33.18 33.68
C LYS A 301 21.41 31.81 33.68
N ASP A 302 20.71 31.48 34.76
CA ASP A 302 19.94 30.23 34.89
C ASP A 302 18.77 30.17 33.91
N ILE A 303 18.03 31.28 33.76
CA ILE A 303 16.94 31.41 32.78
C ILE A 303 17.47 31.18 31.37
N ARG A 304 18.59 31.84 31.01
CA ARG A 304 19.24 31.65 29.70
C ARG A 304 19.70 30.21 29.49
N ALA A 305 20.26 29.56 30.51
CA ALA A 305 20.68 28.15 30.43
C ALA A 305 19.47 27.21 30.25
N SER A 306 18.36 27.48 30.94
CA SER A 306 17.12 26.70 30.81
C SER A 306 16.52 26.81 29.40
N TYR A 307 16.47 28.03 28.83
CA TYR A 307 15.99 28.22 27.47
C TYR A 307 16.90 27.54 26.44
N LYS A 308 18.24 27.62 26.60
CA LYS A 308 19.19 26.90 25.74
C LYS A 308 18.98 25.38 25.79
N SER A 309 18.82 24.80 26.99
CA SER A 309 18.57 23.36 27.13
C SER A 309 17.23 22.96 26.49
N ARG A 310 16.19 23.78 26.63
CA ARG A 310 14.88 23.54 25.98
C ARG A 310 14.99 23.62 24.46
N GLU A 311 15.72 24.60 23.93
CA GLU A 311 15.98 24.75 22.51
C GLU A 311 16.75 23.54 21.97
N GLU A 312 17.78 23.07 22.68
CA GLU A 312 18.53 21.86 22.32
C GLU A 312 17.65 20.61 22.30
N GLN A 313 16.73 20.45 23.26
CA GLN A 313 15.76 19.35 23.28
C GLN A 313 14.80 19.42 22.08
N LEU A 314 14.24 20.60 21.78
CA LEU A 314 13.36 20.79 20.64
C LEU A 314 14.09 20.55 19.31
N ALA A 315 15.31 21.06 19.18
CA ALA A 315 16.17 20.80 18.03
C ALA A 315 16.52 19.30 17.92
N GLY A 316 16.77 18.62 19.03
CA GLY A 316 16.98 17.17 19.09
C GLY A 316 15.76 16.39 18.62
N ALA A 317 14.56 16.73 19.12
CA ALA A 317 13.31 16.12 18.71
C ALA A 317 13.04 16.35 17.21
N ALA A 318 13.20 17.58 16.72
CA ALA A 318 13.07 17.92 15.29
C ALA A 318 14.03 17.11 14.41
N ARG A 319 15.30 16.97 14.82
CA ARG A 319 16.27 16.09 14.14
C ARG A 319 15.84 14.62 14.17
N GLY A 320 15.28 14.16 15.29
CA GLY A 320 14.72 12.81 15.44
C GLY A 320 13.53 12.54 14.51
N TYR A 321 12.57 13.46 14.44
CA TYR A 321 11.45 13.39 13.49
C TYR A 321 11.94 13.38 12.04
N LYS A 322 12.88 14.26 11.67
CA LYS A 322 13.49 14.27 10.34
C LYS A 322 14.18 12.94 10.02
N LYS A 323 14.85 12.31 10.98
CA LYS A 323 15.47 10.98 10.79
C LYS A 323 14.43 9.88 10.61
N ARG A 324 13.36 9.87 11.41
CA ARG A 324 12.24 8.91 11.27
C ARG A 324 11.56 9.06 9.91
N MET A 325 11.30 10.29 9.49
CA MET A 325 10.69 10.58 8.20
C MET A 325 11.56 10.09 7.03
N LYS A 326 12.88 10.35 7.07
CA LYS A 326 13.83 9.80 6.08
C LYS A 326 13.83 8.28 6.06
N ASN A 327 13.70 7.61 7.20
CA ASN A 327 13.63 6.14 7.25
C ASN A 327 12.31 5.60 6.67
N LEU A 328 11.19 6.30 6.88
CA LEU A 328 9.91 5.95 6.28
C LEU A 328 9.97 6.07 4.75
N VAL A 329 10.54 7.14 4.22
CA VAL A 329 10.75 7.34 2.78
C VAL A 329 11.59 6.20 2.19
N LYS A 330 12.69 5.79 2.85
CA LYS A 330 13.50 4.64 2.40
C LYS A 330 12.71 3.33 2.37
N LYS A 331 11.86 3.09 3.38
CA LYS A 331 10.99 1.89 3.39
C LYS A 331 9.98 1.94 2.25
N HIS A 332 9.41 3.11 1.99
CA HIS A 332 8.49 3.34 0.87
C HIS A 332 9.17 3.11 -0.49
N GLU A 333 10.39 3.61 -0.68
CA GLU A 333 11.20 3.34 -1.88
C GLU A 333 11.45 1.84 -2.08
N ASN A 334 11.80 1.12 -1.01
CA ASN A 334 11.99 -0.33 -1.07
C ASN A 334 10.70 -1.07 -1.45
N LEU A 335 9.57 -0.64 -0.89
CA LEU A 335 8.26 -1.20 -1.23
C LEU A 335 7.89 -0.93 -2.69
N LEU A 336 8.18 0.27 -3.20
CA LEU A 336 8.00 0.62 -4.61
C LEU A 336 8.88 -0.22 -5.54
N ILE A 337 10.09 -0.60 -5.10
CA ILE A 337 10.96 -1.53 -5.85
C ILE A 337 10.34 -2.94 -5.87
N ALA A 338 9.85 -3.43 -4.73
CA ALA A 338 9.21 -4.75 -4.65
C ALA A 338 7.92 -4.81 -5.50
N TYR A 339 7.07 -3.79 -5.39
CA TYR A 339 5.86 -3.65 -6.20
C TYR A 339 6.18 -3.64 -7.70
N ARG A 340 7.23 -2.90 -8.10
CA ARG A 340 7.74 -2.91 -9.48
C ARG A 340 8.08 -4.31 -9.97
N LEU A 341 8.89 -5.03 -9.21
CA LEU A 341 9.34 -6.35 -9.57
C LEU A 341 8.16 -7.32 -9.70
N GLN A 342 7.22 -7.26 -8.76
CA GLN A 342 6.00 -8.06 -8.81
C GLN A 342 5.16 -7.73 -10.04
N ARG A 343 4.99 -6.45 -10.37
CA ARG A 343 4.23 -6.00 -11.53
C ARG A 343 4.84 -6.47 -12.85
N GLU A 344 6.17 -6.49 -12.93
CA GLU A 344 6.92 -7.00 -14.08
C GLU A 344 6.85 -8.53 -14.19
N GLN A 345 6.90 -9.24 -13.07
CA GLN A 345 6.65 -10.69 -13.01
C GLN A 345 5.24 -11.05 -13.50
N ILE A 346 4.21 -10.32 -13.05
CA ILE A 346 2.84 -10.53 -13.51
C ILE A 346 2.70 -10.22 -15.00
N ARG A 347 3.34 -9.15 -15.50
CA ARG A 347 3.32 -8.81 -16.93
C ARG A 347 4.04 -9.85 -17.81
N SER A 348 5.08 -10.49 -17.28
CA SER A 348 5.86 -11.51 -18.01
C SER A 348 5.24 -12.91 -17.95
N LEU A 349 4.57 -13.28 -16.85
CA LEU A 349 3.83 -14.54 -16.73
C LEU A 349 2.39 -14.47 -17.27
N GLY A 350 1.77 -13.28 -17.23
CA GLY A 350 0.37 -13.08 -17.57
C GLY A 350 0.11 -13.01 -19.07
N SER A 351 -0.87 -13.79 -19.56
CA SER A 351 -1.55 -13.48 -20.82
C SER A 351 -2.25 -12.12 -20.71
N SER A 352 -2.45 -11.41 -21.83
CA SER A 352 -2.89 -10.01 -21.97
C SER A 352 -4.11 -9.50 -21.17
N ALA A 353 -4.75 -10.35 -20.36
CA ALA A 353 -5.96 -10.09 -19.58
C ALA A 353 -5.75 -9.91 -18.06
N MET A 354 -4.54 -10.12 -17.52
CA MET A 354 -4.27 -9.92 -16.08
C MET A 354 -3.95 -8.44 -15.77
N ASP A 355 -4.79 -7.81 -14.96
CA ASP A 355 -4.55 -6.45 -14.46
C ASP A 355 -3.35 -6.45 -13.51
N CYS A 356 -2.32 -5.71 -13.89
CA CYS A 356 -1.07 -5.57 -13.14
C CYS A 356 -1.17 -4.48 -12.04
N GLY A 357 -2.36 -3.92 -11.79
CA GLY A 357 -2.61 -2.90 -10.79
C GLY A 357 -2.12 -1.50 -11.19
N PRO A 358 -2.38 -0.49 -10.32
CA PRO A 358 -2.09 0.91 -10.57
C PRO A 358 -0.61 1.17 -10.92
N ALA A 359 -0.37 2.20 -11.73
CA ALA A 359 1.00 2.62 -12.07
C ALA A 359 1.75 3.17 -10.85
N GLU A 360 3.07 3.01 -10.83
CA GLU A 360 3.95 3.46 -9.73
C GLU A 360 3.85 4.96 -9.43
N LEU A 361 3.45 5.75 -10.42
CA LEU A 361 3.19 7.18 -10.30
C LEU A 361 2.14 7.52 -9.24
N HIS A 362 1.16 6.65 -9.04
CA HIS A 362 0.12 6.88 -8.03
C HIS A 362 0.65 6.81 -6.59
N PHE A 363 1.87 6.31 -6.41
CA PHE A 363 2.50 6.11 -5.11
C PHE A 363 3.72 7.01 -4.90
N SER A 364 4.02 7.97 -5.79
CA SER A 364 5.14 8.88 -5.60
C SER A 364 4.87 9.88 -4.45
N ILE A 365 5.84 10.06 -3.55
CA ILE A 365 5.78 11.08 -2.51
C ILE A 365 5.99 12.45 -3.15
N THR A 366 5.06 13.40 -2.93
CA THR A 366 5.12 14.76 -3.52
C THR A 366 5.87 15.76 -2.62
N ASP A 367 6.10 15.43 -1.35
CA ASP A 367 6.67 16.37 -0.37
C ASP A 367 8.10 16.81 -0.72
N PRO A 368 8.33 18.12 -0.97
CA PRO A 368 9.60 18.62 -1.48
C PRO A 368 10.75 18.55 -0.46
N GLU A 369 10.45 18.51 0.84
CA GLU A 369 11.44 18.37 1.91
C GLU A 369 11.99 16.94 2.06
N LEU A 370 11.28 15.97 1.51
CA LEU A 370 11.58 14.54 1.62
C LEU A 370 12.25 13.99 0.36
N LEU A 371 12.02 14.63 -0.77
CA LEU A 371 12.62 14.26 -2.05
C LEU A 371 14.06 14.75 -2.15
N THR A 372 14.98 13.83 -2.48
CA THR A 372 16.28 14.20 -3.02
C THR A 372 16.11 14.63 -4.48
N ASN A 373 17.04 15.43 -5.02
CA ASN A 373 16.96 15.86 -6.42
C ASN A 373 16.84 14.65 -7.38
N THR A 374 17.53 13.56 -7.05
CA THR A 374 17.44 12.29 -7.79
C THR A 374 16.05 11.65 -7.77
N THR A 375 15.32 11.70 -6.64
CA THR A 375 13.97 11.11 -6.58
C THR A 375 12.94 11.99 -7.27
N ARG A 376 13.15 13.31 -7.27
CA ARG A 376 12.35 14.26 -8.05
C ARG A 376 12.50 14.03 -9.55
N GLU A 377 13.74 13.88 -10.03
CA GLU A 377 14.02 13.55 -11.43
C GLU A 377 13.43 12.19 -11.82
N LEU A 378 13.53 11.19 -10.94
CA LEU A 378 12.90 9.89 -11.17
C LEU A 378 11.37 9.98 -11.27
N ASN A 379 10.72 10.83 -10.45
CA ASN A 379 9.29 11.05 -10.54
C ASN A 379 8.91 11.72 -11.87
N GLN A 380 9.66 12.74 -12.29
CA GLN A 380 9.47 13.40 -13.58
C GLN A 380 9.61 12.40 -14.74
N LEU A 381 10.65 11.56 -14.74
CA LEU A 381 10.88 10.54 -15.75
C LEU A 381 9.76 9.49 -15.78
N ARG A 382 9.19 9.14 -14.62
CA ARG A 382 8.04 8.23 -14.56
C ARG A 382 6.81 8.86 -15.21
N GLU A 383 6.57 10.15 -14.98
CA GLU A 383 5.41 10.86 -15.55
C GLU A 383 5.52 10.94 -17.07
N ASP A 384 6.72 11.27 -17.56
CA ASP A 384 6.98 11.38 -18.99
C ASP A 384 6.92 10.00 -19.66
N LYS A 385 7.39 8.94 -19.00
CA LYS A 385 7.18 7.55 -19.45
C LYS A 385 5.70 7.22 -19.59
N ALA A 386 4.86 7.55 -18.60
CA ALA A 386 3.42 7.25 -18.68
C ALA A 386 2.72 8.04 -19.80
N LYS A 387 3.09 9.31 -20.01
CA LYS A 387 2.59 10.11 -21.14
C LYS A 387 2.96 9.48 -22.48
N LEU A 388 4.20 9.01 -22.63
CA LEU A 388 4.66 8.33 -23.85
C LEU A 388 3.96 6.98 -24.07
N GLU A 389 3.74 6.20 -23.01
CA GLU A 389 2.97 4.94 -23.09
C GLU A 389 1.52 5.18 -23.54
N MET A 390 0.87 6.23 -23.03
CA MET A 390 -0.47 6.63 -23.51
C MET A 390 -0.46 7.02 -24.99
N GLN A 391 0.50 7.84 -25.43
CA GLN A 391 0.63 8.24 -26.83
C GLN A 391 0.86 7.04 -27.75
N LEU A 392 1.68 6.06 -27.33
CA LEU A 392 1.90 4.83 -28.08
C LEU A 392 0.61 3.99 -28.20
N HIS A 393 -0.16 3.85 -27.12
CA HIS A 393 -1.45 3.17 -27.17
C HIS A 393 -2.46 3.88 -28.10
N ASP A 394 -2.49 5.20 -28.08
CA ASP A 394 -3.36 5.97 -28.97
C ASP A 394 -2.95 5.86 -30.44
N LEU A 395 -1.64 5.87 -30.73
CA LEU A 395 -1.11 5.64 -32.08
C LEU A 395 -1.39 4.19 -32.56
N GLN A 396 -1.27 3.20 -31.68
CA GLN A 396 -1.63 1.81 -32.00
C GLN A 396 -3.13 1.67 -32.30
N LYS A 397 -4.01 2.33 -31.53
CA LYS A 397 -5.46 2.37 -31.80
C LYS A 397 -5.79 3.07 -33.11
N LYS A 398 -5.09 4.16 -33.45
CA LYS A 398 -5.23 4.86 -34.74
C LYS A 398 -4.78 3.96 -35.90
N ARG A 399 -3.62 3.31 -35.78
CA ARG A 399 -3.14 2.32 -36.77
C ARG A 399 -4.13 1.17 -36.97
N LEU A 400 -4.71 0.63 -35.89
CA LEU A 400 -5.74 -0.42 -35.97
C LEU A 400 -7.03 0.04 -36.66
N LYS A 401 -7.43 1.31 -36.46
CA LYS A 401 -8.56 1.94 -37.16
C LYS A 401 -8.28 2.24 -38.64
N GLU A 402 -7.05 2.56 -38.99
CA GLU A 402 -6.64 2.77 -40.39
C GLU A 402 -6.55 1.43 -41.13
N THR A 403 -6.18 0.33 -40.44
CA THR A 403 -6.13 -1.02 -41.03
C THR A 403 -7.48 -1.72 -41.15
N SER A 404 -8.56 -1.24 -40.53
CA SER A 404 -9.89 -1.85 -40.61
C SER A 404 -10.77 -1.32 -41.76
N GLY A 405 -10.22 -0.46 -42.64
CA GLY A 405 -10.94 0.19 -43.74
C GLY A 405 -10.78 -0.42 -45.15
N PHE A 406 -9.85 -1.34 -45.42
CA PHE A 406 -9.63 -1.89 -46.77
C PHE A 406 -9.08 -3.33 -46.76
N PRO A 407 -9.52 -4.23 -47.69
CA PRO A 407 -8.98 -5.58 -47.80
C PRO A 407 -7.85 -5.73 -48.85
N LEU A 408 -6.84 -6.53 -48.46
CA LEU A 408 -5.92 -7.38 -49.26
C LEU A 408 -4.73 -6.79 -50.08
N SER A 409 -3.52 -7.20 -49.64
CA SER A 409 -2.35 -7.71 -50.39
C SER A 409 -1.39 -6.73 -51.13
N PRO A 410 -0.23 -7.21 -51.67
CA PRO A 410 1.12 -7.06 -51.11
C PRO A 410 2.04 -6.16 -51.96
N GLU A 411 3.22 -5.81 -51.43
CA GLU A 411 4.39 -5.23 -52.11
C GLU A 411 4.20 -4.69 -53.55
N GLN A 412 4.13 -3.36 -53.71
CA GLN A 412 4.83 -2.66 -54.81
C GLN A 412 4.84 -1.13 -54.67
N GLN A 413 6.06 -0.58 -54.76
CA GLN A 413 6.43 0.71 -55.36
C GLN A 413 5.94 1.99 -54.65
N LEU A 414 6.76 2.45 -53.69
CA LEU A 414 6.90 3.90 -53.49
C LEU A 414 7.49 4.48 -54.78
N ASP A 415 6.74 5.37 -55.44
CA ASP A 415 7.16 6.10 -56.63
C ASP A 415 8.61 6.61 -56.52
N GLU A 416 9.35 6.64 -57.63
CA GLU A 416 10.72 7.19 -57.69
C GLU A 416 10.80 8.60 -57.07
N GLU A 417 9.71 9.37 -57.15
CA GLU A 417 9.55 10.69 -56.54
C GLU A 417 9.49 10.63 -55.01
N GLY A 418 8.85 9.62 -54.42
CA GLY A 418 8.88 9.38 -52.99
C GLY A 418 10.30 9.04 -52.49
N TRP A 419 11.03 8.21 -53.24
CA TRP A 419 12.44 7.93 -52.94
C TRP A 419 13.36 9.14 -53.21
N ALA A 420 13.04 9.98 -54.19
CA ALA A 420 13.76 11.23 -54.44
C ALA A 420 13.58 12.22 -53.28
N GLU A 421 12.37 12.33 -52.74
CA GLU A 421 12.07 13.21 -51.60
C GLU A 421 12.77 12.71 -50.32
N VAL A 422 12.74 11.41 -50.03
CA VAL A 422 13.49 10.85 -48.89
C VAL A 422 14.99 11.08 -49.04
N ARG A 423 15.55 10.88 -50.25
CA ARG A 423 16.97 11.17 -50.52
C ARG A 423 17.29 12.66 -50.44
N LYS A 424 16.34 13.54 -50.71
CA LYS A 424 16.49 15.00 -50.56
C LYS A 424 16.47 15.39 -49.09
N GLN A 425 15.51 14.89 -48.32
CA GLN A 425 15.42 15.10 -46.87
C GLN A 425 16.66 14.58 -46.14
N LEU A 426 17.18 13.41 -46.54
CA LEU A 426 18.40 12.87 -45.94
C LEU A 426 19.63 13.74 -46.25
N ARG A 427 19.71 14.30 -47.47
CA ARG A 427 20.78 15.24 -47.84
C ARG A 427 20.65 16.57 -47.12
N GLU A 428 19.43 17.08 -46.97
CA GLU A 428 19.15 18.31 -46.22
C GLU A 428 19.48 18.13 -44.75
N PHE A 429 19.05 17.03 -44.13
CA PHE A 429 19.38 16.69 -42.74
C PHE A 429 20.90 16.52 -42.53
N ALA A 430 21.59 15.84 -43.46
CA ALA A 430 23.04 15.69 -43.38
C ALA A 430 23.75 17.05 -43.53
N ARG A 431 23.26 17.92 -44.43
CA ARG A 431 23.83 19.27 -44.61
C ARG A 431 23.59 20.15 -43.38
N THR A 432 22.38 20.16 -42.83
CA THR A 432 22.06 20.97 -41.64
C THR A 432 22.84 20.49 -40.43
N THR A 433 22.91 19.18 -40.20
CA THR A 433 23.71 18.65 -39.08
C THR A 433 25.20 18.93 -39.26
N GLN A 434 25.72 18.89 -40.50
CA GLN A 434 27.09 19.28 -40.78
C GLN A 434 27.33 20.79 -40.55
N GLU A 435 26.43 21.66 -41.00
CA GLU A 435 26.52 23.11 -40.78
C GLU A 435 26.52 23.44 -39.28
N ASP A 436 25.63 22.81 -38.50
CA ASP A 436 25.57 22.98 -37.04
C ASP A 436 26.88 22.55 -36.37
N LEU A 437 27.42 21.39 -36.74
CA LEU A 437 28.70 20.89 -36.20
C LEU A 437 29.89 21.77 -36.59
N GLU A 438 29.91 22.29 -37.82
CA GLU A 438 30.93 23.24 -38.27
C GLU A 438 30.84 24.56 -37.49
N GLN A 439 29.62 25.02 -37.20
CA GLN A 439 29.38 26.20 -36.40
C GLN A 439 29.82 25.99 -34.94
N GLU A 440 29.44 24.88 -34.30
CA GLU A 440 29.92 24.52 -32.96
C GLU A 440 31.44 24.39 -32.91
N ARG A 441 32.04 23.73 -33.90
CA ARG A 441 33.50 23.62 -34.01
C ARG A 441 34.16 24.99 -34.11
N SER A 442 33.60 25.91 -34.90
CA SER A 442 34.14 27.27 -35.02
C SER A 442 34.05 28.06 -33.71
N GLN A 443 32.92 27.95 -33.00
CA GLN A 443 32.72 28.61 -31.70
C GLN A 443 33.68 28.06 -30.64
N LEU A 444 33.85 26.74 -30.58
CA LEU A 444 34.79 26.09 -29.69
C LEU A 444 36.24 26.49 -30.01
N LEU A 445 36.59 26.60 -31.30
CA LEU A 445 37.91 27.07 -31.72
C LEU A 445 38.16 28.52 -31.26
N THR A 446 37.21 29.43 -31.46
CA THR A 446 37.32 30.82 -30.98
C THR A 446 37.46 30.88 -29.47
N ARG A 447 36.66 30.10 -28.73
CA ARG A 447 36.75 30.05 -27.27
C ARG A 447 38.09 29.49 -26.79
N ALA A 448 38.62 28.48 -27.48
CA ALA A 448 39.93 27.91 -27.17
C ALA A 448 41.05 28.94 -27.40
N ILE A 449 41.02 29.69 -28.52
CA ILE A 449 41.99 30.76 -28.80
C ILE A 449 41.96 31.83 -27.70
N VAL A 450 40.77 32.31 -27.33
CA VAL A 450 40.63 33.32 -26.26
C VAL A 450 41.15 32.78 -24.92
N ALA A 451 40.90 31.52 -24.61
CA ALA A 451 41.44 30.91 -23.38
C ALA A 451 42.98 30.79 -23.42
N GLU A 452 43.56 30.43 -24.57
CA GLU A 452 45.01 30.41 -24.77
C GLU A 452 45.66 31.79 -24.62
N GLU A 453 45.01 32.84 -25.14
CA GLU A 453 45.42 34.23 -24.94
C GLU A 453 45.37 34.64 -23.46
N GLN A 454 44.26 34.34 -22.75
CA GLN A 454 44.13 34.62 -21.32
C GLN A 454 45.21 33.92 -20.49
N VAL A 455 45.54 32.67 -20.80
CA VAL A 455 46.62 31.94 -20.12
C VAL A 455 47.97 32.61 -20.40
N SER A 456 48.19 33.06 -21.63
CA SER A 456 49.43 33.78 -22.00
C SER A 456 49.55 35.12 -21.27
N GLU A 457 48.46 35.88 -21.14
CA GLU A 457 48.40 37.12 -20.35
C GLU A 457 48.68 36.89 -18.87
N LEU A 458 48.09 35.85 -18.28
CA LEU A 458 48.34 35.47 -16.89
C LEU A 458 49.79 35.03 -16.68
N GLN A 459 50.36 34.29 -17.63
CA GLN A 459 51.76 33.88 -17.59
C GLN A 459 52.68 35.11 -17.64
N GLU A 460 52.43 36.06 -18.56
CA GLU A 460 53.18 37.31 -18.61
C GLU A 460 53.05 38.14 -17.33
N TYR A 461 51.85 38.18 -16.74
CA TYR A 461 51.62 38.88 -15.47
C TYR A 461 52.45 38.24 -14.35
N ILE A 462 52.40 36.91 -14.24
CA ILE A 462 53.19 36.14 -13.28
C ILE A 462 54.68 36.42 -13.49
N ASP A 463 55.18 36.37 -14.72
CA ASP A 463 56.60 36.60 -15.01
C ASP A 463 57.05 38.02 -14.67
N LYS A 464 56.23 39.04 -15.00
CA LYS A 464 56.48 40.45 -14.63
C LYS A 464 56.49 40.63 -13.11
N HIS A 465 55.52 40.07 -12.39
CA HIS A 465 55.41 40.22 -10.95
C HIS A 465 56.44 39.37 -10.19
N LEU A 466 56.76 38.16 -10.64
CA LEU A 466 57.85 37.36 -10.09
C LEU A 466 59.19 38.08 -10.23
N ALA A 467 59.46 38.71 -11.37
CA ALA A 467 60.68 39.52 -11.55
C ALA A 467 60.73 40.69 -10.55
N ARG A 468 59.61 41.42 -10.38
CA ARG A 468 59.50 42.50 -9.38
C ARG A 468 59.68 41.99 -7.95
N TYR A 469 59.01 40.91 -7.56
CA TYR A 469 59.15 40.33 -6.23
C TYR A 469 60.56 39.82 -5.97
N LYS A 470 61.22 39.21 -6.96
CA LYS A 470 62.64 38.83 -6.84
C LYS A 470 63.53 40.05 -6.62
N GLN A 471 63.32 41.14 -7.36
CA GLN A 471 64.06 42.39 -7.16
C GLN A 471 63.79 43.00 -5.77
N GLU A 472 62.54 42.99 -5.31
CA GLU A 472 62.17 43.54 -4.00
C GLU A 472 62.71 42.67 -2.86
N ILE A 473 62.65 41.35 -2.97
CA ILE A 473 63.31 40.44 -2.02
C ILE A 473 64.81 40.71 -1.97
N LEU A 474 65.46 40.93 -3.13
CA LEU A 474 66.88 41.30 -3.17
C LEU A 474 67.13 42.68 -2.53
N ARG A 475 66.25 43.66 -2.75
CA ARG A 475 66.32 44.98 -2.12
C ARG A 475 66.16 44.89 -0.61
N LEU A 476 65.13 44.18 -0.14
CA LEU A 476 64.85 43.94 1.27
C LEU A 476 66.00 43.19 1.94
N ARG A 477 66.59 42.18 1.29
CA ARG A 477 67.79 41.49 1.78
C ARG A 477 69.01 42.41 1.87
N LYS A 478 69.17 43.36 0.94
CA LYS A 478 70.23 44.39 1.01
C LYS A 478 69.97 45.40 2.14
N LEU A 479 68.71 45.81 2.35
CA LEU A 479 68.31 46.72 3.43
C LEU A 479 68.40 46.05 4.81
N ALA A 480 68.10 44.76 4.90
CA ALA A 480 68.13 44.00 6.14
C ALA A 480 69.54 43.75 6.70
N GLY A 481 70.59 44.16 5.96
CA GLY A 481 71.97 43.96 6.36
C GLY A 481 72.35 42.49 6.30
N SER A 482 73.34 42.15 5.50
CA SER A 482 73.97 40.84 5.58
C SER A 482 74.47 40.61 7.01
N ASP A 483 73.89 39.64 7.73
CA ASP A 483 74.67 38.70 8.51
C ASP A 483 73.86 37.46 8.94
N VAL A 484 74.54 36.32 8.80
CA VAL A 484 74.32 35.00 9.39
C VAL A 484 73.61 33.92 8.52
N PRO A 485 74.19 32.70 8.48
CA PRO A 485 74.05 31.74 7.39
C PRO A 485 73.08 30.60 7.66
N ARG A 486 72.65 29.99 6.56
CA ARG A 486 72.27 28.58 6.38
C ARG A 486 72.40 27.69 7.62
N THR A 487 71.26 27.24 8.16
CA THR A 487 71.13 25.93 8.80
C THR A 487 69.98 25.17 8.17
N LEU A 488 70.32 23.97 7.72
CA LEU A 488 69.45 22.95 7.15
C LEU A 488 68.57 22.36 8.26
N SER A 489 67.31 22.03 7.95
CA SER A 489 66.72 20.82 8.51
C SER A 489 65.58 20.29 7.63
N ALA A 490 65.91 19.16 6.98
CA ALA A 490 65.10 17.98 6.71
C ALA A 490 63.69 18.13 6.09
N GLY A 491 63.58 17.70 4.84
CA GLY A 491 62.33 17.37 4.16
C GLY A 491 62.55 16.99 2.70
N ALA A 492 63.47 16.07 2.43
CA ALA A 492 63.59 15.47 1.10
C ALA A 492 62.52 14.39 0.95
N ALA A 493 61.57 14.60 0.03
CA ALA A 493 60.83 13.53 -0.63
C ALA A 493 60.27 14.07 -1.96
N ASP A 494 60.92 13.65 -3.04
CA ASP A 494 60.34 13.29 -4.33
C ASP A 494 59.29 14.21 -4.97
N THR A 495 59.76 15.21 -5.72
CA THR A 495 58.99 15.67 -6.89
C THR A 495 59.40 14.84 -8.10
N HIS A 496 58.63 13.78 -8.33
CA HIS A 496 58.54 13.11 -9.61
C HIS A 496 58.40 14.15 -10.73
N SER A 497 59.39 14.17 -11.62
CA SER A 497 59.25 14.65 -12.97
C SER A 497 58.16 13.84 -13.68
N LEU A 498 56.99 14.44 -13.85
CA LEU A 498 55.94 13.92 -14.72
C LEU A 498 55.79 14.82 -15.95
N PRO A 499 55.43 14.23 -17.10
CA PRO A 499 56.16 14.45 -18.33
C PRO A 499 55.50 15.56 -19.15
N ARG A 500 56.35 16.25 -19.90
CA ARG A 500 56.01 17.03 -21.09
C ARG A 500 55.03 16.22 -21.96
N ALA A 501 53.74 16.54 -21.87
CA ALA A 501 52.72 15.97 -22.74
C ALA A 501 53.07 16.33 -24.18
N ARG A 502 53.37 15.29 -24.96
CA ARG A 502 53.67 15.36 -26.38
C ARG A 502 52.53 16.04 -27.10
N ARG A 503 52.85 17.09 -27.86
CA ARG A 503 52.05 17.54 -29.00
C ARG A 503 51.92 16.36 -29.97
N THR A 504 50.74 15.76 -30.07
CA THR A 504 50.34 15.00 -31.25
C THR A 504 49.51 15.93 -32.11
N VAL A 505 50.16 16.52 -33.09
CA VAL A 505 49.54 17.14 -34.26
C VAL A 505 49.17 16.02 -35.24
N SER A 506 48.12 16.29 -36.01
CA SER A 506 47.68 15.63 -37.24
C SER A 506 47.02 14.26 -37.15
N HIS A 507 45.69 14.27 -37.21
CA HIS A 507 45.05 13.72 -38.41
C HIS A 507 44.16 14.81 -39.04
N GLN A 508 44.37 14.99 -40.35
CA GLN A 508 43.52 15.70 -41.29
C GLN A 508 43.66 14.92 -42.61
N PRO A 509 42.68 14.93 -43.52
CA PRO A 509 41.24 14.78 -43.34
C PRO A 509 40.78 13.31 -43.36
#